data_AF-A0A9P3GCJ0-F1
#
_entry.id   AF-A0A9P3GCJ0-F1
#
_cell.length_a   1.000
_cell.length_b   1.000
_cell.length_c   1.000
_cell.angle_alpha   90.00
_cell.angle_beta   90.00
_cell.angle_gamma   90.00
#
_symmetry.space_group_name_H-M   'P 1'
#
loop_
_entity.id
_entity.type
_entity.pdbx_description
1 polymer ?
#
loop_
_entity_poly.entity_id
_entity_poly.type
_entity_poly.pdbx_seq_one_letter_code
_entity_poly.pdbx_strand_id
1 'polypeptide(L)'
;MFRRVIYPSYGGDDGSRSTVLMVSYALDADALPWMGLLGKEREAFVKRKVISDLLAIHKLTNDARDRLEREWKDAYLWSWNADPNTLGAFAFFYPGQFAELYTHLTQPAGQGRLHFAGEVVSTRHGWVVGALNASSRAVSAILAESYPDKFEDFSRKPGLPEAWTKRALEEHIGITSIGEWSKPSQ
;
A
#
# COMPACT_ATOMS: atom_id res chain seq x y z
N MET A 1 11.87 18.35 -9.68
CA MET A 1 11.13 17.14 -10.01
C MET A 1 10.25 16.73 -8.84
N PHE A 2 9.30 17.59 -8.47
CA PHE A 2 8.20 17.18 -7.62
C PHE A 2 7.01 16.82 -8.48
N ARG A 3 6.29 15.79 -8.04
CA ARG A 3 5.03 15.39 -8.67
C ARG A 3 3.86 15.89 -7.84
N ARG A 4 3.95 15.70 -6.52
CA ARG A 4 2.92 16.09 -5.55
C ARG A 4 3.59 16.63 -4.30
N VAL A 5 3.30 17.89 -3.98
CA VAL A 5 3.60 18.51 -2.68
C VAL A 5 2.36 18.33 -1.82
N ILE A 6 2.49 17.72 -0.64
CA ILE A 6 1.38 17.44 0.27
C ILE A 6 1.54 18.31 1.50
N TYR A 7 0.59 19.23 1.67
CA TYR A 7 0.44 20.03 2.87
C TYR A 7 -0.24 19.19 3.95
N PRO A 8 0.39 19.00 5.12
CA PRO A 8 -0.22 18.22 6.19
C PRO A 8 -1.56 18.80 6.63
N SER A 9 -2.53 17.92 6.84
CA SER A 9 -3.81 18.26 7.49
C SER A 9 -3.73 18.18 9.01
N TYR A 10 -2.58 17.75 9.55
CA TYR A 10 -2.28 17.70 10.98
C TYR A 10 -1.38 18.87 11.40
N GLY A 11 -1.33 19.11 12.71
CA GLY A 11 -0.56 20.16 13.36
C GLY A 11 -0.12 19.73 14.74
N GLY A 12 0.35 20.66 15.58
CA GLY A 12 0.56 20.38 17.00
C GLY A 12 -0.77 20.28 17.75
N ASP A 13 -0.78 19.57 18.87
CA ASP A 13 -1.95 19.42 19.74
C ASP A 13 -2.46 20.76 20.30
N ASP A 14 -1.60 21.78 20.31
CA ASP A 14 -1.90 23.17 20.66
C ASP A 14 -2.58 23.97 19.54
N GLY A 15 -2.90 23.33 18.40
CA GLY A 15 -3.46 23.98 17.21
C GLY A 15 -2.41 24.66 16.33
N SER A 16 -1.12 24.49 16.61
CA SER A 16 -0.04 24.99 15.75
C SER A 16 -0.03 24.28 14.39
N ARG A 17 0.45 24.96 13.35
CA ARG A 17 0.61 24.36 12.01
C ARG A 17 1.75 23.34 12.01
N SER A 18 1.66 22.31 11.17
CA SER A 18 2.77 21.38 10.97
C SER A 18 4.05 22.12 10.55
N THR A 19 5.16 21.73 11.14
CA THR A 19 6.52 22.18 10.80
C THR A 19 7.20 21.27 9.78
N VAL A 20 6.54 20.19 9.37
CA VAL A 20 7.01 19.24 8.36
C VAL A 20 6.20 19.42 7.09
N LEU A 21 6.85 19.29 5.92
CA LEU A 21 6.20 19.31 4.62
C LEU A 21 6.60 18.06 3.83
N MET A 22 5.64 17.33 3.29
CA MET A 22 5.95 16.24 2.37
C MET A 22 6.09 16.80 0.95
N VAL A 23 7.33 17.17 0.62
CA VAL A 23 7.66 17.89 -0.61
C VAL A 23 7.58 17.04 -1.88
N SER A 24 7.65 15.72 -1.76
CA SER A 24 7.49 14.80 -2.88
C SER A 24 6.85 13.49 -2.42
N TYR A 25 5.74 13.11 -3.05
CA TYR A 25 5.17 11.77 -2.96
C TYR A 25 4.99 11.18 -4.36
N ALA A 26 5.89 10.28 -4.74
CA ALA A 26 5.99 9.71 -6.07
C ALA A 26 5.77 8.18 -6.07
N LEU A 27 5.29 7.66 -7.19
CA LEU A 27 5.08 6.24 -7.44
C LEU A 27 5.75 5.88 -8.77
N ASP A 28 5.98 4.58 -8.99
CA ASP A 28 6.47 4.04 -10.26
C ASP A 28 7.76 4.75 -10.75
N ALA A 29 7.90 5.00 -12.06
CA ALA A 29 9.05 5.66 -12.67
C ALA A 29 9.39 7.02 -12.05
N ASP A 30 8.41 7.75 -11.53
CA ASP A 30 8.64 9.04 -10.88
C ASP A 30 9.39 8.90 -9.53
N ALA A 31 9.36 7.72 -8.90
CA ALA A 31 10.06 7.45 -7.64
C ALA A 31 11.54 7.08 -7.84
N LEU A 32 11.92 6.56 -9.03
CA LEU A 32 13.27 6.07 -9.30
C LEU A 32 14.37 7.14 -9.11
N PRO A 33 14.20 8.40 -9.56
CA PRO A 33 15.23 9.42 -9.34
C PRO A 33 15.48 9.70 -7.85
N TRP A 34 14.44 9.63 -7.02
CA TRP A 34 14.56 9.82 -5.57
C TRP A 34 15.35 8.71 -4.89
N MET A 35 15.22 7.48 -5.40
CA MET A 35 15.98 6.33 -4.90
C MET A 35 17.49 6.53 -5.07
N GLY A 36 17.93 7.12 -6.18
CA GLY A 36 19.35 7.45 -6.40
C GLY A 36 19.88 8.62 -5.55
N LEU A 37 19.01 9.30 -4.82
CA LEU A 37 19.34 10.42 -3.92
C LEU A 37 19.25 10.03 -2.44
N LEU A 38 19.02 8.75 -2.13
CA LEU A 38 19.15 8.24 -0.77
C LEU A 38 20.60 8.34 -0.31
N GLY A 39 20.80 8.54 1.00
CA GLY A 39 22.14 8.67 1.60
C GLY A 39 22.48 10.09 2.02
N LYS A 40 23.25 10.22 3.11
CA LYS A 40 23.61 11.51 3.73
C LYS A 40 24.50 12.36 2.81
N GLU A 41 25.29 11.74 1.95
CA GLU A 41 26.18 12.41 1.00
C GLU A 41 25.43 13.19 -0.10
N ARG A 42 24.11 12.97 -0.25
CA ARG A 42 23.26 13.67 -1.22
C ARG A 42 22.40 14.77 -0.59
N GLU A 43 22.43 14.93 0.74
CA GLU A 43 21.53 15.84 1.48
C GLU A 43 21.61 17.29 0.97
N ALA A 44 22.82 17.82 0.76
CA ALA A 44 23.00 19.17 0.23
C ALA A 44 22.42 19.35 -1.18
N PHE A 45 22.49 18.32 -2.02
CA PHE A 45 21.85 18.33 -3.34
C PHE A 45 20.33 18.28 -3.20
N VAL A 46 19.81 17.39 -2.34
CA VAL A 46 18.38 17.26 -2.07
C VAL A 46 17.80 18.59 -1.58
N LYS A 47 18.42 19.24 -0.58
CA LYS A 47 17.98 20.55 -0.08
C LYS A 47 17.87 21.58 -1.21
N ARG A 48 18.92 21.73 -2.02
CA ARG A 48 18.91 22.67 -3.16
C ARG A 48 17.82 22.34 -4.18
N LYS A 49 17.65 21.06 -4.51
CA LYS A 49 16.63 20.59 -5.46
C LYS A 49 15.23 20.90 -4.94
N VAL A 50 14.99 20.62 -3.66
CA VAL A 50 13.70 20.82 -2.99
C VAL A 50 13.32 22.28 -2.99
N ILE A 51 14.21 23.15 -2.52
CA ILE A 51 13.96 24.59 -2.47
C ILE A 51 13.70 25.13 -3.89
N SER A 52 14.51 24.73 -4.87
CA SER A 52 14.32 25.15 -6.26
C SER A 52 12.96 24.75 -6.83
N ASP A 53 12.46 23.55 -6.53
CA ASP A 53 11.16 23.10 -7.03
C ASP A 53 10.00 23.79 -6.29
N LEU A 54 10.11 24.01 -4.96
CA LEU A 54 9.10 24.76 -4.21
C LEU A 54 8.95 26.18 -4.77
N LEU A 55 10.06 26.87 -5.05
CA LEU A 55 10.02 28.20 -5.65
C LEU A 55 9.29 28.19 -7.00
N ALA A 56 9.59 27.19 -7.85
CA ALA A 56 8.97 27.08 -9.17
C ALA A 56 7.47 26.78 -9.11
N ILE A 57 7.06 25.81 -8.28
CA ILE A 57 5.66 25.37 -8.17
C ILE A 57 4.79 26.46 -7.54
N HIS A 58 5.32 27.16 -6.54
CA HIS A 58 4.60 28.22 -5.83
C HIS A 58 4.79 29.61 -6.43
N LYS A 59 5.54 29.72 -7.54
CA LYS A 59 5.86 30.99 -8.22
C LYS A 59 6.45 32.03 -7.26
N LEU A 60 7.36 31.60 -6.40
CA LEU A 60 7.99 32.44 -5.38
C LEU A 60 9.26 33.12 -5.92
N THR A 61 9.60 34.26 -5.33
CA THR A 61 10.81 35.03 -5.66
C THR A 61 12.04 34.53 -4.91
N ASN A 62 13.23 35.07 -5.25
CA ASN A 62 14.47 34.72 -4.55
C ASN A 62 14.47 35.10 -3.07
N ASP A 63 13.68 36.07 -2.62
CA ASP A 63 13.55 36.39 -1.18
C ASP A 63 13.02 35.19 -0.38
N ALA A 64 12.09 34.42 -0.98
CA ALA A 64 11.59 33.20 -0.37
C ALA A 64 12.67 32.10 -0.29
N ARG A 65 13.69 32.11 -1.16
CA ARG A 65 14.81 31.15 -1.10
C ARG A 65 15.58 31.33 0.20
N ASP A 66 16.02 32.54 0.50
CA ASP A 66 16.83 32.84 1.68
C ASP A 66 16.08 32.49 2.97
N ARG A 67 14.76 32.74 2.97
CA ARG A 67 13.88 32.31 4.07
C ARG A 67 13.81 30.79 4.19
N LEU A 68 13.52 30.06 3.11
CA LEU A 68 13.44 28.60 3.12
C LEU A 68 14.77 27.95 3.51
N GLU A 69 15.90 28.48 3.05
CA GLU A 69 17.23 27.98 3.36
C GLU A 69 17.58 28.13 4.85
N ARG A 70 17.15 29.24 5.47
CA ARG A 70 17.30 29.54 6.90
C ARG A 70 16.36 28.72 7.79
N GLU A 71 15.12 28.50 7.34
CA GLU A 71 14.10 27.74 8.08
C GLU A 71 14.32 26.22 7.98
N TRP A 72 14.99 25.74 6.93
CA TRP A 72 15.32 24.33 6.75
C TRP A 72 16.10 23.75 7.93
N LYS A 73 15.58 22.67 8.52
CA LYS A 73 16.25 21.92 9.59
C LYS A 73 16.83 20.61 9.11
N ASP A 74 16.04 19.78 8.46
CA ASP A 74 16.42 18.43 8.03
C ASP A 74 15.47 17.95 6.92
N ALA A 75 15.84 16.86 6.24
CA ALA A 75 14.95 16.10 5.38
C ALA A 75 15.13 14.60 5.55
N TYR A 76 14.01 13.89 5.54
CA TYR A 76 13.98 12.44 5.55
C TYR A 76 13.48 11.91 4.20
N LEU A 77 14.24 10.99 3.61
CA LEU A 77 13.91 10.36 2.34
C LEU A 77 13.68 8.88 2.60
N TRP A 78 12.58 8.37 2.07
CA TRP A 78 12.22 6.96 2.16
C TRP A 78 11.88 6.42 0.77
N SER A 79 12.37 5.22 0.47
CA SER A 79 11.99 4.48 -0.73
C SER A 79 11.56 3.08 -0.32
N TRP A 80 10.28 2.78 -0.53
CA TRP A 80 9.77 1.42 -0.35
C TRP A 80 10.43 0.40 -1.27
N ASN A 81 10.92 0.83 -2.43
CA ASN A 81 11.64 -0.06 -3.36
C ASN A 81 13.04 -0.45 -2.85
N ALA A 82 13.60 0.33 -1.92
CA ALA A 82 14.92 0.08 -1.35
C ALA A 82 14.85 -0.63 0.03
N ASP A 83 13.65 -0.77 0.61
CA ASP A 83 13.46 -1.49 1.87
C ASP A 83 13.55 -3.00 1.64
N PRO A 84 14.49 -3.73 2.29
CA PRO A 84 14.64 -5.17 2.11
C PRO A 84 13.44 -5.99 2.58
N ASN A 85 12.55 -5.42 3.42
CA ASN A 85 11.39 -6.14 3.95
C ASN A 85 10.15 -6.04 3.06
N THR A 86 10.04 -4.99 2.25
CA THR A 86 8.88 -4.77 1.37
C THR A 86 9.22 -4.90 -0.11
N LEU A 87 10.45 -4.56 -0.50
CA LEU A 87 10.95 -4.62 -1.88
C LEU A 87 10.04 -3.92 -2.92
N GLY A 88 9.27 -2.93 -2.46
CA GLY A 88 8.17 -2.33 -3.19
C GLY A 88 7.18 -1.63 -2.24
N ALA A 89 6.36 -0.73 -2.79
CA ALA A 89 5.38 0.03 -2.00
C ALA A 89 4.10 -0.75 -1.72
N PHE A 90 3.50 -1.35 -2.75
CA PHE A 90 2.28 -2.15 -2.70
C PHE A 90 2.11 -2.88 -4.04
N ALA A 91 1.20 -3.86 -4.11
CA ALA A 91 0.92 -4.54 -5.36
C ALA A 91 0.25 -3.59 -6.37
N PHE A 92 0.68 -3.64 -7.62
CA PHE A 92 0.02 -2.92 -8.70
C PHE A 92 0.00 -3.80 -9.94
N PHE A 93 -1.11 -4.52 -10.12
CA PHE A 93 -1.23 -5.53 -11.16
C PHE A 93 -1.31 -4.91 -12.56
N TYR A 94 -0.55 -5.48 -13.48
CA TYR A 94 -0.63 -5.20 -14.90
C TYR A 94 -1.90 -5.80 -15.52
N PRO A 95 -2.28 -5.36 -16.74
CA PRO A 95 -3.43 -5.92 -17.45
C PRO A 95 -3.39 -7.45 -17.50
N GLY A 96 -4.50 -8.10 -17.14
CA GLY A 96 -4.65 -9.56 -17.11
C GLY A 96 -4.21 -10.25 -15.80
N GLN A 97 -3.36 -9.63 -14.98
CA GLN A 97 -2.82 -10.28 -13.78
C GLN A 97 -3.87 -10.55 -12.69
N PHE A 98 -4.95 -9.77 -12.63
CA PHE A 98 -6.08 -10.10 -11.74
C PHE A 98 -6.84 -11.36 -12.16
N ALA A 99 -6.92 -11.68 -13.46
CA ALA A 99 -7.63 -12.87 -13.91
C ALA A 99 -6.80 -14.15 -13.64
N GLU A 100 -5.48 -14.04 -13.79
CA GLU A 100 -4.58 -15.19 -13.69
C GLU A 100 -3.88 -15.28 -12.33
N LEU A 101 -3.10 -14.28 -11.90
CA LEU A 101 -2.28 -14.40 -10.69
C LEU A 101 -3.12 -14.36 -9.41
N TYR A 102 -4.13 -13.48 -9.34
CA TYR A 102 -4.94 -13.33 -8.13
C TYR A 102 -5.67 -14.63 -7.73
N THR A 103 -6.21 -15.35 -8.72
CA THR A 103 -6.93 -16.60 -8.48
C THR A 103 -6.02 -17.67 -7.87
N HIS A 104 -4.78 -17.78 -8.34
CA HIS A 104 -3.79 -18.69 -7.76
C HIS A 104 -3.28 -18.22 -6.39
N LEU A 105 -3.05 -16.92 -6.19
CA LEU A 105 -2.58 -16.35 -4.91
C LEU A 105 -3.57 -16.53 -3.77
N THR A 106 -4.86 -16.62 -4.09
CA THR A 106 -5.94 -16.77 -3.09
C THR A 106 -6.23 -18.22 -2.74
N GLN A 107 -5.72 -19.20 -3.49
CA GLN A 107 -5.90 -20.61 -3.20
C GLN A 107 -5.04 -21.05 -2.02
N PRO A 108 -5.58 -21.88 -1.11
CA PRO A 108 -4.78 -22.47 -0.05
C PRO A 108 -3.81 -23.52 -0.62
N ALA A 109 -2.60 -23.56 -0.10
CA ALA A 109 -1.56 -24.51 -0.45
C ALA A 109 -1.31 -25.51 0.68
N GLY A 110 -0.47 -26.52 0.43
CA GLY A 110 -0.05 -27.47 1.47
C GLY A 110 -1.21 -28.29 2.04
N GLN A 111 -2.16 -28.70 1.19
CA GLN A 111 -3.39 -29.43 1.59
C GLN A 111 -4.24 -28.62 2.60
N GLY A 112 -4.51 -27.35 2.30
CA GLY A 112 -5.35 -26.51 3.15
C GLY A 112 -4.64 -25.91 4.38
N ARG A 113 -3.33 -26.13 4.55
CA ARG A 113 -2.58 -25.70 5.75
C ARG A 113 -1.73 -24.45 5.55
N LEU A 114 -1.52 -24.01 4.31
CA LEU A 114 -0.81 -22.78 4.00
C LEU A 114 -1.78 -21.79 3.35
N HIS A 115 -1.96 -20.63 3.98
CA HIS A 115 -2.83 -19.57 3.49
C HIS A 115 -2.03 -18.29 3.33
N PHE A 116 -2.20 -17.61 2.20
CA PHE A 116 -1.58 -16.31 1.97
C PHE A 116 -2.54 -15.19 2.38
N ALA A 117 -1.98 -14.21 3.09
CA ALA A 117 -2.65 -12.99 3.50
C ALA A 117 -1.72 -11.80 3.24
N GLY A 118 -2.30 -10.60 3.22
CA GLY A 118 -1.61 -9.37 2.86
C GLY A 118 -2.32 -8.64 1.73
N GLU A 119 -1.97 -7.36 1.55
CA GLU A 119 -2.67 -6.47 0.63
C GLU A 119 -2.69 -6.99 -0.81
N VAL A 120 -1.60 -7.59 -1.30
CA VAL A 120 -1.51 -8.22 -2.64
C VAL A 120 -2.54 -9.32 -2.87
N VAL A 121 -2.94 -10.03 -1.81
CA VAL A 121 -3.92 -11.13 -1.85
C VAL A 121 -5.36 -10.60 -1.67
N SER A 122 -5.58 -9.33 -2.02
CA SER A 122 -6.89 -8.68 -2.03
C SER A 122 -7.13 -7.95 -3.35
N THR A 123 -8.38 -7.55 -3.60
CA THR A 123 -8.75 -6.68 -4.72
C THR A 123 -8.56 -5.19 -4.43
N ARG A 124 -8.07 -4.82 -3.23
CA ARG A 124 -7.95 -3.44 -2.76
C ARG A 124 -6.49 -3.09 -2.52
N HIS A 125 -5.72 -3.11 -3.59
CA HIS A 125 -4.29 -2.85 -3.54
C HIS A 125 -3.96 -1.42 -3.08
N GLY A 126 -2.83 -1.24 -2.39
CA GLY A 126 -2.36 0.03 -1.83
C GLY A 126 -3.09 0.51 -0.56
N TRP A 127 -3.98 -0.30 0.01
CA TRP A 127 -4.79 0.08 1.15
C TRP A 127 -4.74 -0.93 2.29
N VAL A 128 -4.77 -0.43 3.53
CA VAL A 128 -4.85 -1.24 4.76
C VAL A 128 -6.06 -2.18 4.74
N VAL A 129 -7.21 -1.69 4.22
CA VAL A 129 -8.41 -2.52 4.11
C VAL A 129 -8.16 -3.76 3.25
N GLY A 130 -7.29 -3.69 2.23
CA GLY A 130 -6.89 -4.85 1.44
C GLY A 130 -6.19 -5.93 2.28
N ALA A 131 -5.25 -5.53 3.12
CA ALA A 131 -4.58 -6.46 4.05
C ALA A 131 -5.55 -7.07 5.05
N LEU A 132 -6.42 -6.26 5.68
CA LEU A 132 -7.43 -6.74 6.62
C LEU A 132 -8.37 -7.76 5.98
N ASN A 133 -8.79 -7.47 4.75
CA ASN A 133 -9.66 -8.33 3.97
C ASN A 133 -9.05 -9.70 3.69
N ALA A 134 -7.82 -9.72 3.19
CA ALA A 134 -7.10 -10.95 2.90
C ALA A 134 -6.84 -11.77 4.16
N SER A 135 -6.46 -11.11 5.26
CA SER A 135 -6.25 -11.74 6.56
C SER A 135 -7.52 -12.38 7.12
N SER A 136 -8.65 -11.66 7.06
CA SER A 136 -9.94 -12.20 7.51
C SER A 136 -10.33 -13.43 6.70
N ARG A 137 -10.20 -13.39 5.36
CA ARG A 137 -10.49 -14.54 4.50
C ARG A 137 -9.60 -15.73 4.85
N ALA A 138 -8.29 -15.52 5.03
CA ALA A 138 -7.35 -16.58 5.38
C ALA A 138 -7.72 -17.23 6.73
N VAL A 139 -8.06 -16.43 7.75
CA VAL A 139 -8.52 -16.96 9.05
C VAL A 139 -9.83 -17.73 8.88
N SER A 140 -10.82 -17.20 8.15
CA SER A 140 -12.06 -17.91 7.86
C SER A 140 -11.81 -19.27 7.20
N ALA A 141 -10.90 -19.34 6.22
CA ALA A 141 -10.57 -20.57 5.53
C ALA A 141 -9.87 -21.60 6.46
N ILE A 142 -8.93 -21.14 7.30
CA ILE A 142 -8.29 -21.98 8.32
C ILE A 142 -9.32 -22.54 9.31
N LEU A 143 -10.24 -21.70 9.79
CA LEU A 143 -11.26 -22.11 10.75
C LEU A 143 -12.25 -23.10 10.11
N ALA A 144 -12.69 -22.86 8.88
CA ALA A 144 -13.60 -23.76 8.18
C ALA A 144 -12.98 -25.16 7.98
N GLU A 145 -11.69 -25.23 7.62
CA GLU A 145 -11.00 -26.48 7.33
C GLU A 145 -10.57 -27.23 8.61
N SER A 146 -10.00 -26.51 9.59
CA SER A 146 -9.31 -27.11 10.73
C SER A 146 -10.05 -26.98 12.07
N TYR A 147 -10.97 -26.02 12.21
CA TYR A 147 -11.63 -25.71 13.49
C TYR A 147 -13.10 -25.27 13.31
N PRO A 148 -13.96 -26.12 12.70
CA PRO A 148 -15.31 -25.72 12.30
C PRO A 148 -16.16 -25.19 13.46
N ASP A 149 -15.98 -25.74 14.67
CA ASP A 149 -16.69 -25.29 15.87
C ASP A 149 -16.42 -23.82 16.25
N LYS A 150 -15.29 -23.25 15.81
CA LYS A 150 -14.89 -21.86 16.07
C LYS A 150 -15.31 -20.90 14.94
N PHE A 151 -15.76 -21.42 13.80
CA PHE A 151 -16.08 -20.62 12.62
C PHE A 151 -17.28 -19.68 12.85
N GLU A 152 -18.33 -20.19 13.48
CA GLU A 152 -19.55 -19.43 13.80
C GLU A 152 -19.27 -18.26 14.76
N ASP A 153 -18.45 -18.48 15.80
CA ASP A 153 -18.05 -17.42 16.73
C ASP A 153 -17.24 -16.32 16.02
N PHE A 154 -16.30 -16.71 15.16
CA PHE A 154 -15.51 -15.75 14.38
C PHE A 154 -16.38 -14.92 13.43
N SER A 155 -17.33 -15.56 12.74
CA SER A 155 -18.19 -14.91 11.75
C SER A 155 -19.18 -13.90 12.37
N ARG A 156 -19.48 -14.03 13.66
CA ARG A 156 -20.40 -13.14 14.39
C ARG A 156 -19.72 -11.93 15.04
N LYS A 157 -18.38 -11.86 15.06
CA LYS A 157 -17.66 -10.75 15.70
C LYS A 157 -17.82 -9.45 14.91
N PRO A 158 -18.25 -8.34 15.55
CA PRO A 158 -18.30 -7.04 14.90
C PRO A 158 -16.89 -6.53 14.57
N GLY A 159 -16.70 -5.97 13.38
CA GLY A 159 -15.39 -5.50 12.88
C GLY A 159 -14.97 -6.09 11.54
N LEU A 160 -15.73 -7.04 10.98
CA LEU A 160 -15.61 -7.39 9.57
C LEU A 160 -16.07 -6.18 8.72
N PRO A 161 -15.29 -5.71 7.73
CA PRO A 161 -15.65 -4.52 6.95
C PRO A 161 -17.06 -4.62 6.32
N GLU A 162 -17.67 -3.49 5.97
CA GLU A 162 -19.05 -3.45 5.46
C GLU A 162 -19.25 -4.19 4.11
N ALA A 163 -18.15 -4.49 3.39
CA ALA A 163 -18.14 -5.25 2.15
C ALA A 163 -18.32 -6.78 2.32
N TRP A 164 -18.47 -7.27 3.55
CA TRP A 164 -18.46 -8.69 3.91
C TRP A 164 -19.87 -9.22 4.13
N THR A 165 -20.69 -9.26 3.08
CA THR A 165 -21.88 -10.13 3.10
C THR A 165 -21.43 -11.58 2.99
N LYS A 166 -22.18 -12.52 3.62
CA LYS A 166 -21.96 -13.97 3.47
C LYS A 166 -21.78 -14.38 2.00
N ARG A 167 -22.54 -13.74 1.11
CA ARG A 167 -22.44 -13.87 -0.34
C ARG A 167 -21.08 -13.43 -0.92
N ALA A 168 -20.51 -12.30 -0.51
CA ALA A 168 -19.22 -11.83 -1.02
C ALA A 168 -18.05 -12.75 -0.59
N LEU A 169 -18.16 -13.34 0.60
CA LEU A 169 -17.26 -14.38 1.10
C LEU A 169 -17.37 -15.65 0.27
N GLU A 170 -18.59 -16.15 0.08
CA GLU A 170 -18.89 -17.35 -0.71
C GLU A 170 -18.50 -17.19 -2.18
N GLU A 171 -18.64 -16.00 -2.77
CA GLU A 171 -18.18 -15.73 -4.14
C GLU A 171 -16.63 -15.74 -4.22
N HIS A 172 -15.92 -15.18 -3.23
CA HIS A 172 -14.45 -15.21 -3.20
C HIS A 172 -13.88 -16.61 -2.91
N ILE A 173 -14.53 -17.39 -2.05
CA ILE A 173 -14.14 -18.77 -1.71
C ILE A 173 -14.60 -19.73 -2.83
N GLY A 174 -15.75 -19.46 -3.45
CA GLY A 174 -16.29 -20.23 -4.57
C GLY A 174 -15.39 -20.14 -5.81
N ILE A 175 -14.89 -18.95 -6.15
CA ILE A 175 -13.90 -18.80 -7.25
C ILE A 175 -12.65 -19.66 -7.01
N THR A 176 -12.31 -19.95 -5.75
CA THR A 176 -11.16 -20.80 -5.40
C THR A 176 -11.49 -22.29 -5.34
N SER A 177 -12.77 -22.69 -5.18
CA SER A 177 -13.20 -24.10 -5.20
C SER A 177 -13.65 -24.61 -6.57
N ILE A 178 -14.03 -23.74 -7.52
CA ILE A 178 -14.52 -24.14 -8.87
C ILE A 178 -13.35 -24.40 -9.84
N GLY A 179 -12.28 -25.03 -9.34
CA GLY A 179 -11.22 -25.63 -10.17
C GLY A 179 -11.68 -26.92 -10.89
N GLU A 180 -12.98 -27.10 -11.13
CA GLU A 180 -13.49 -28.16 -12.00
C GLU A 180 -13.27 -27.73 -13.45
N TRP A 181 -12.16 -28.21 -14.01
CA TRP A 181 -11.97 -28.32 -15.44
C TRP A 181 -13.11 -29.15 -16.06
N SER A 182 -14.14 -28.51 -16.59
CA SER A 182 -15.00 -29.16 -17.57
C SER A 182 -14.15 -29.42 -18.81
N LYS A 183 -13.79 -30.68 -19.06
CA LYS A 183 -13.16 -31.10 -20.32
C LYS A 183 -13.99 -30.57 -21.51
N PRO A 184 -13.38 -30.06 -22.58
CA PRO A 184 -14.14 -29.72 -23.79
C PRO A 184 -14.76 -31.01 -24.33
N SER A 185 -16.08 -31.03 -24.47
CA SER A 185 -16.78 -32.09 -25.20
C SER A 185 -16.31 -32.08 -26.66
N GLN A 186 -15.84 -33.22 -27.14
CA GLN A 186 -15.77 -33.52 -28.58
C GLN A 186 -17.17 -33.64 -29.17
#